data_AF-Q0UD39-F1
#
_entry.id   AF-Q0UD39-F1
#
_cell.length_a   1.000
_cell.length_b   1.000
_cell.length_c   1.000
_cell.angle_alpha   90.00
_cell.angle_beta   90.00
_cell.angle_gamma   90.00
#
_symmetry.space_group_name_H-M   'P 1'
#
loop_
_entity.id
_entity.type
_entity.pdbx_description
1 polymer ?
#
loop_
_entity_poly.entity_id
_entity_poly.type
_entity_poly.pdbx_seq_one_letter_code
_entity_poly.pdbx_strand_id
1 'polypeptide(L)'
;MAPINDAIADLDSRNPEERYTLKEVAEKWGVNRPTLGRRWMRMTTSRSDKNRQQQALSPQQELELINYITKLDFFEVLILFYFNQT
;
A
#
# COMPACT_ATOMS: atom_id res chain seq x y z
N MET A 1 -1.89 0.87 13.48
CA MET A 1 -1.87 -0.23 12.49
C MET A 1 -3.11 -1.09 12.70
N ALA A 2 -3.56 -1.87 11.72
CA ALA A 2 -4.70 -2.78 11.94
C ALA A 2 -4.25 -3.91 12.89
N PRO A 3 -5.07 -4.37 13.87
CA PRO A 3 -4.68 -5.38 14.87
C PRO A 3 -4.14 -6.67 14.26
N ILE A 4 -4.62 -7.00 13.05
CA ILE A 4 -4.19 -8.15 12.27
C ILE A 4 -2.78 -8.01 11.68
N ASN A 5 -2.28 -6.79 11.44
CA ASN A 5 -0.88 -6.58 11.03
C ASN A 5 0.06 -6.83 12.21
N ASP A 6 -0.34 -6.37 13.40
CA ASP A 6 0.45 -6.52 14.62
C ASP A 6 0.51 -8.00 15.04
N ALA A 7 -0.61 -8.73 14.89
CA ALA A 7 -0.65 -10.18 15.07
C ALA A 7 0.25 -10.96 14.09
N ILE A 8 0.35 -10.49 12.83
CA ILE A 8 1.27 -11.09 11.83
C ILE A 8 2.72 -10.79 12.19
N ALA A 9 3.04 -9.58 12.63
CA ALA A 9 4.39 -9.21 13.05
C ALA A 9 4.85 -10.01 14.29
N ASP A 10 3.95 -10.24 15.26
CA ASP A 10 4.22 -11.11 16.43
C ASP A 10 4.50 -12.55 15.98
N LEU A 11 3.74 -13.07 15.01
CA LEU A 11 3.97 -14.38 14.39
C LEU A 11 5.31 -14.47 13.64
N ASP A 12 5.66 -13.46 12.84
CA ASP A 12 6.89 -13.45 12.04
C ASP A 12 8.15 -13.21 12.89
N SER A 13 8.02 -12.55 14.05
CA SER A 13 9.14 -12.32 14.99
C SER A 13 9.52 -13.55 15.82
N ARG A 14 8.71 -14.60 15.78
CA ARG A 14 8.81 -15.78 16.64
C ARG A 14 9.52 -16.93 15.95
N ASN A 15 10.23 -17.74 16.73
CA ASN A 15 11.14 -18.76 16.24
C ASN A 15 10.36 -19.94 15.62
N PRO A 16 10.66 -20.40 14.39
CA PRO A 16 9.91 -21.47 13.70
C PRO A 16 9.92 -22.84 14.40
N GLU A 17 10.83 -23.07 15.34
CA GLU A 17 10.92 -24.33 16.11
C GLU A 17 9.88 -24.44 17.23
N GLU A 18 9.28 -23.33 17.63
CA GLU A 18 8.29 -23.31 18.70
C GLU A 18 6.90 -23.62 18.09
N ARG A 19 6.28 -24.72 18.54
CA ARG A 19 4.98 -25.19 18.02
C ARG A 19 3.87 -24.26 18.50
N TYR A 20 3.67 -23.14 17.83
CA TYR A 20 2.63 -22.20 18.22
C TYR A 20 1.25 -22.65 17.74
N THR A 21 0.25 -22.50 18.61
CA THR A 21 -1.13 -22.54 18.15
C THR A 21 -1.52 -21.14 17.66
N LEU A 22 -1.89 -21.04 16.38
CA LEU A 22 -2.45 -19.82 15.77
C LEU A 22 -3.62 -19.20 16.57
N LYS A 23 -4.20 -20.00 17.48
CA LYS A 23 -5.26 -19.64 18.42
C LYS A 23 -4.79 -18.68 19.50
N GLU A 24 -3.62 -18.88 20.10
CA GLU A 24 -3.08 -18.02 21.17
C GLU A 24 -2.82 -16.61 20.67
N VAL A 25 -2.21 -16.49 19.48
CA VAL A 25 -1.95 -15.18 18.85
C VAL A 25 -3.26 -14.49 18.48
N ALA A 26 -4.23 -15.25 17.94
CA ALA A 26 -5.55 -14.73 17.64
C ALA A 26 -6.28 -14.20 18.89
N GLU A 27 -6.23 -14.92 20.01
CA GLU A 27 -6.82 -14.49 21.29
C GLU A 27 -6.10 -13.26 21.87
N LYS A 28 -4.76 -13.26 21.89
CA LYS A 28 -3.96 -12.13 22.39
C LYS A 28 -4.29 -10.81 21.70
N TRP A 29 -4.48 -10.85 20.38
CA TRP A 29 -4.72 -9.66 19.56
C TRP A 29 -6.21 -9.42 19.24
N GLY A 30 -7.11 -10.28 19.74
CA GLY A 30 -8.55 -10.18 19.48
C GLY A 30 -8.92 -10.34 18.00
N VAL A 31 -8.13 -11.09 17.22
CA VAL A 31 -8.30 -11.25 15.77
C VAL A 31 -8.91 -12.61 15.46
N ASN A 32 -9.79 -12.67 14.47
CA ASN A 32 -10.37 -13.94 14.04
C ASN A 32 -9.30 -14.90 13.48
N ARG A 33 -9.16 -16.09 14.08
CA ARG A 33 -8.12 -17.10 13.76
C ARG A 33 -8.05 -17.46 12.25
N PRO A 34 -9.13 -17.87 11.58
CA PRO A 34 -9.11 -18.16 10.13
C PRO A 34 -8.66 -16.96 9.30
N THR A 35 -9.04 -15.73 9.68
CA THR A 35 -8.60 -14.51 8.98
C THR A 35 -7.09 -14.31 9.15
N LEU A 36 -6.58 -14.50 10.37
CA LEU A 36 -5.14 -14.43 10.67
C LEU A 36 -4.36 -15.49 9.88
N GLY A 37 -4.83 -16.73 9.84
CA GLY A 37 -4.16 -17.82 9.13
C GLY A 37 -4.10 -17.63 7.62
N ARG A 38 -5.20 -17.24 6.99
CA ARG A 38 -5.23 -16.94 5.55
C ARG A 38 -4.24 -15.81 5.19
N ARG A 39 -4.14 -14.80 6.05
CA ARG A 39 -3.27 -13.65 5.81
C ARG A 39 -1.79 -13.96 6.07
N TRP A 40 -1.49 -14.74 7.11
CA TRP A 40 -0.14 -15.21 7.41
C TRP A 40 0.42 -16.15 6.34
N MET A 41 -0.39 -17.09 5.84
CA MET A 41 -0.04 -17.92 4.67
C MET A 41 -0.02 -17.16 3.34
N ARG A 42 -0.13 -15.82 3.36
CA ARG A 42 -0.17 -14.93 2.19
C ARG A 42 -1.25 -15.28 1.16
N MET A 43 -2.27 -16.05 1.55
CA MET A 43 -3.43 -16.37 0.70
C MET A 43 -4.34 -15.16 0.49
N THR A 44 -4.23 -14.14 1.34
CA THR A 44 -5.00 -12.89 1.23
C THR A 44 -4.04 -11.71 1.27
N THR A 45 -3.92 -11.00 0.15
CA THR A 45 -3.19 -9.73 0.07
C THR A 45 -3.97 -8.61 0.73
N SER A 46 -3.26 -7.63 1.29
CA SER A 46 -3.92 -6.45 1.85
C SER A 46 -4.63 -5.66 0.75
N ARG A 47 -5.68 -4.90 1.10
CA ARG A 47 -6.33 -3.99 0.15
C ARG A 47 -5.34 -2.99 -0.46
N SER A 48 -4.39 -2.49 0.32
CA SER A 48 -3.36 -1.57 -0.17
C SER A 48 -2.43 -2.24 -1.17
N ASP A 49 -2.02 -3.49 -0.94
CA ASP A 49 -1.15 -4.20 -1.87
C ASP A 49 -1.90 -4.59 -3.14
N LYS A 50 -3.15 -5.03 -3.01
CA LYS A 50 -4.02 -5.27 -4.15
C LYS A 50 -4.22 -4.00 -4.98
N ASN A 51 -4.49 -2.86 -4.34
CA ASN A 51 -4.62 -1.58 -5.04
C ASN A 51 -3.31 -1.21 -5.74
N ARG A 52 -2.17 -1.34 -5.07
CA ARG A 52 -0.84 -1.08 -5.67
C ARG A 52 -0.57 -1.99 -6.87
N GLN A 53 -1.01 -3.24 -6.81
CA GLN A 53 -0.84 -4.22 -7.87
C GLN A 53 -1.85 -4.03 -9.02
N GLN A 54 -2.96 -3.34 -8.77
CA GLN A 54 -3.98 -2.98 -9.75
C GLN A 54 -3.77 -1.59 -10.38
N GLN A 55 -2.84 -0.78 -9.85
CA GLN A 55 -2.49 0.49 -10.46
C GLN A 55 -1.89 0.25 -11.85
N ALA A 56 -2.42 0.97 -12.85
CA ALA A 56 -1.91 0.91 -14.22
C ALA A 56 -0.55 1.60 -14.37
N LEU A 57 -0.25 2.53 -13.46
CA LEU A 57 0.99 3.31 -13.44
C LEU A 57 1.72 3.09 -12.12
N SER A 58 3.05 3.04 -12.19
CA SER A 58 3.86 3.06 -10.97
C SER A 58 3.82 4.46 -10.33
N PRO A 59 4.10 4.59 -9.02
CA PRO A 59 4.16 5.90 -8.36
C PRO A 59 5.14 6.88 -9.01
N GLN A 60 6.21 6.35 -9.64
CA GLN A 60 7.18 7.15 -10.38
C GLN A 60 6.57 7.69 -11.69
N GLN A 61 5.81 6.86 -12.40
CA GLN A 61 5.11 7.26 -13.62
C GLN A 61 4.00 8.28 -13.34
N GLU A 62 3.28 8.14 -12.22
CA GLU A 62 2.30 9.15 -11.78
C GLU A 62 2.97 10.51 -11.53
N LEU A 63 4.12 10.51 -10.84
CA LEU A 63 4.92 11.72 -10.59
C LEU A 63 5.40 12.39 -11.88
N GLU A 64 5.89 11.59 -12.83
CA GLU A 64 6.34 12.09 -14.12
C GLU A 64 5.18 12.69 -14.93
N LEU A 65 4.01 12.05 -14.90
CA LEU A 65 2.81 12.55 -15.56
C LEU A 65 2.35 13.89 -14.96
N ILE A 66 2.35 14.01 -13.63
CA ILE A 66 2.04 15.28 -12.95
C ILE A 66 3.02 16.37 -13.35
N ASN A 67 4.31 16.07 -13.40
CA ASN A 67 5.34 17.03 -13.81
C ASN A 67 5.14 17.47 -15.27
N TYR A 68 4.79 16.54 -16.15
CA TYR A 68 4.48 16.84 -17.55
C TYR A 68 3.26 17.78 -17.68
N ILE A 69 2.15 17.47 -17.00
CA ILE A 69 0.95 18.31 -16.97
C ILE A 69 1.29 19.71 -16.43
N THR A 70 2.01 19.78 -15.32
CA THR A 70 2.39 21.07 -14.71
C THR A 70 3.24 21.92 -15.64
N LYS A 71 4.18 21.31 -16.37
CA LYS A 71 5.00 22.00 -17.37
C LYS A 71 4.16 22.52 -18.53
N LEU A 72 3.18 21.74 -19.00
CA LEU A 72 2.28 22.15 -20.08
C LEU A 72 1.43 23.34 -19.65
N ASP A 73 0.82 23.29 -18.47
CA ASP A 73 0.00 24.38 -17.93
C ASP A 73 0.81 25.68 -17.81
N PHE A 74 2.05 25.58 -17.31
CA PHE A 74 2.95 26.72 -17.20
C PHE A 74 3.33 27.29 -18.58
N PHE A 75 3.51 26.43 -19.57
CA PHE A 75 3.83 26.83 -20.93
C PHE A 75 2.67 27.55 -21.62
N GLU A 76 1.43 27.10 -21.39
CA GLU A 76 0.23 27.75 -21.92
C GLU A 76 0.03 29.16 -21.36
N VAL A 77 0.19 29.33 -20.04
CA VAL A 77 0.12 30.65 -19.39
C VAL A 77 1.23 31.58 -19.88
N LEU A 78 2.43 31.06 -20.08
CA LEU A 78 3.56 31.83 -20.62
C LEU A 78 3.25 32.31 -22.04
N ILE A 79 2.76 31.44 -22.93
CA ILE A 79 2.39 31.81 -24.31
C ILE A 79 1.31 32.90 -24.30
N LEU A 80 0.26 32.75 -23.50
CA LEU A 80 -0.83 33.73 -23.41
C LEU A 80 -0.37 35.08 -22.85
N PHE A 81 0.58 35.08 -21.92
CA PHE A 81 1.20 36.30 -21.40
C PHE A 81 2.02 37.02 -22.47
N TYR A 82 2.88 36.28 -23.20
CA TYR A 82 3.69 36.86 -24.27
C TYR A 82 2.83 37.40 -25.42
N PHE A 83 1.73 36.73 -25.77
CA PHE A 83 0.83 37.17 -26.85
C PHE A 83 -0.01 38.41 -26.50
N ASN A 84 -0.30 38.64 -25.21
CA ASN A 84 -1.05 39.83 -24.75
C ASN A 84 -0.18 41.08 -24.55
N GLN A 85 1.15 40.99 -24.70
CA GLN A 85 2.07 42.13 -24.61
C GLN A 85 2.43 42.76 -25.97
N THR A 86 2.00 42.17 -27.08
CA THR A 86 2.07 42.72 -28.44
C THR A 86 0.74 43.29 -28.87
#